data_AF-A0A7K0Q250-F1
#
_entry.id   AF-A0A7K0Q250-F1
#
_cell.length_a   1.000
_cell.length_b   1.000
_cell.length_c   1.000
_cell.angle_alpha   90.00
_cell.angle_beta   90.00
_cell.angle_gamma   90.00
#
_symmetry.space_group_name_H-M   'P 1'
#
loop_
_entity.id
_entity.type
_entity.pdbx_description
1 polymer ?
#
loop_
_entity_poly.entity_id
_entity_poly.type
_entity_poly.pdbx_seq_one_letter_code
_entity_poly.pdbx_strand_id
1 'polypeptide(L)'
;MTFDAALVAAATIRRAGLDPRACSADDAVHQLQLAHVLLDGGFDGVATLAEALAGGDHGLGTVDRLDGELVVVDGEPWRVDWHGTAELMTPDTRTPFAIVSTLDSPITRRLQDVDLDQLKIIVEELVDDAGAIASVRLEGSFSRVLVRSVKPQDPPYRTYAEVCASDEVRWEHIPFYGVFVGFRFPELEPGVAIAGLHLHGLDNLRTTGGHNYELHVRDAKLSVGVSRDVVMHLPDKSMMDLLETPPMIRATQRALLRRGPMTLQEIAGHLEISESEALSRINWLGDRGFIQELAGGIGGLGGEPRWRINLHTQGAKTTPKIAALLNTL
;
A
#
# COMPACT_ATOMS: atom_id res chain seq x y z
N MET A 1 6.44 -9.32 20.09
CA MET A 1 6.86 -7.91 20.14
C MET A 1 5.62 -7.05 20.03
N THR A 2 5.26 -6.41 21.14
CA THR A 2 4.21 -5.39 21.24
C THR A 2 4.75 -4.13 20.58
N PHE A 3 4.11 -3.67 19.50
CA PHE A 3 4.34 -2.30 19.02
C PHE A 3 3.87 -1.37 20.14
N ASP A 4 4.75 -0.46 20.56
CA ASP A 4 4.43 0.53 21.58
C ASP A 4 3.27 1.39 21.06
N ALA A 5 2.24 1.57 21.88
CA ALA A 5 1.12 2.47 21.56
C ALA A 5 1.61 3.91 21.28
N ALA A 6 2.79 4.29 21.80
CA ALA A 6 3.47 5.53 21.46
C ALA A 6 3.94 5.59 20.00
N LEU A 7 4.27 4.47 19.36
CA LEU A 7 4.74 4.39 17.98
C LEU A 7 3.60 4.61 16.97
N VAL A 8 2.38 4.19 17.32
CA VAL A 8 1.21 4.34 16.44
C VAL A 8 0.48 5.68 16.67
N ALA A 9 0.52 6.23 17.88
CA ALA A 9 0.19 7.65 18.11
C ALA A 9 1.18 8.60 17.39
N ALA A 10 2.37 8.10 17.02
CA ALA A 10 3.36 8.76 16.19
C ALA A 10 3.21 8.49 14.68
N ALA A 11 2.04 8.06 14.19
CA ALA A 11 1.72 8.05 12.76
C ALA A 11 1.39 9.45 12.20
N THR A 12 1.81 10.51 12.90
CA THR A 12 2.56 11.61 12.29
C THR A 12 4.00 11.40 12.78
N ILE A 13 4.90 10.84 11.95
CA ILE A 13 6.27 10.49 12.41
C ILE A 13 7.04 11.79 12.63
N ARG A 14 6.98 12.32 13.86
CA ARG A 14 7.64 13.56 14.30
C ARG A 14 9.08 13.25 14.69
N ARG A 15 10.04 13.69 13.89
CA ARG A 15 11.47 13.63 14.23
C ARG A 15 11.76 14.56 15.43
N ALA A 16 12.37 14.01 16.47
CA ALA A 16 12.83 14.80 17.61
C ALA A 16 13.88 15.83 17.17
N GLY A 17 13.62 17.13 17.40
CA GLY A 17 14.60 18.21 17.27
C GLY A 17 14.29 19.35 16.28
N LEU A 18 13.19 19.29 15.53
CA LEU A 18 12.75 20.37 14.63
C LEU A 18 11.50 21.07 15.18
N ASP A 19 11.39 22.40 15.01
CA ASP A 19 10.18 23.16 15.37
C ASP A 19 9.02 22.65 14.49
N PRO A 20 7.92 22.13 15.07
CA PRO A 20 6.80 21.54 14.34
C PRO A 20 6.05 22.52 13.44
N ARG A 21 6.35 23.82 13.49
CA ARG A 21 5.81 24.85 12.59
C ARG A 21 6.71 25.16 11.39
N ALA A 22 7.90 24.55 11.34
CA ALA A 22 8.86 24.72 10.25
C ALA A 22 8.78 23.59 9.20
N CYS A 23 8.06 22.50 9.47
CA CYS A 23 7.68 21.52 8.45
C CYS A 23 6.54 22.09 7.62
N SER A 24 6.85 22.43 6.38
CA SER A 24 5.86 22.73 5.35
C SER A 24 5.00 21.49 5.11
N ALA A 25 3.67 21.65 5.11
CA ALA A 25 2.75 20.61 4.63
C ALA A 25 2.86 20.41 3.11
N ASP A 26 3.46 21.37 2.41
CA ASP A 26 3.83 21.24 1.01
C ASP A 26 4.99 20.23 0.92
N ASP A 27 4.79 19.15 0.15
CA ASP A 27 5.66 17.96 -0.02
C ASP A 27 5.58 16.83 1.03
N ALA A 28 4.51 16.77 1.83
CA ALA A 28 4.26 15.60 2.66
C ALA A 28 3.97 14.35 1.80
N VAL A 29 4.52 13.19 2.18
CA VAL A 29 4.17 11.92 1.53
C VAL A 29 2.91 11.37 2.15
N HIS A 30 1.89 11.15 1.32
CA HIS A 30 0.63 10.55 1.74
C HIS A 30 0.63 9.07 1.38
N GLN A 31 0.37 8.22 2.36
CA GLN A 31 0.25 6.77 2.15
C GLN A 31 -1.13 6.29 2.61
N LEU A 32 -1.86 5.65 1.72
CA LEU A 32 -3.08 4.91 2.04
C LEU A 32 -2.70 3.50 2.49
N GLN A 33 -3.19 3.10 3.67
CA GLN A 33 -2.99 1.78 4.27
C GLN A 33 -1.51 1.48 4.62
N LEU A 34 -1.29 0.44 5.42
CA LEU A 34 0.05 -0.05 5.74
C LEU A 34 0.51 -1.07 4.70
N ALA A 35 1.81 -1.03 4.38
CA ALA A 35 2.38 -1.96 3.41
C ALA A 35 2.14 -3.43 3.79
N HIS A 36 2.23 -3.80 5.07
CA HIS A 36 2.03 -5.21 5.46
C HIS A 36 0.61 -5.72 5.21
N VAL A 37 -0.41 -4.86 5.26
CA VAL A 37 -1.80 -5.27 4.99
C VAL A 37 -1.90 -5.72 3.54
N LEU A 38 -1.32 -4.94 2.62
CA LEU A 38 -1.20 -5.32 1.22
C LEU A 38 -0.40 -6.62 1.06
N LEU A 39 0.80 -6.70 1.66
CA LEU A 39 1.67 -7.86 1.54
C LEU A 39 1.03 -9.16 2.07
N ASP A 40 0.16 -9.06 3.08
CA ASP A 40 -0.57 -10.18 3.67
C ASP A 40 -1.84 -10.59 2.90
N GLY A 41 -2.15 -9.95 1.76
CA GLY A 41 -3.30 -10.27 0.91
C GLY A 41 -4.52 -9.34 1.10
N GLY A 42 -4.35 -8.20 1.75
CA GLY A 42 -5.39 -7.16 1.89
C GLY A 42 -5.59 -6.37 0.59
N PHE A 43 -6.11 -7.03 -0.43
CA PHE A 43 -6.27 -6.47 -1.79
C PHE A 43 -7.61 -5.77 -2.02
N ASP A 44 -8.56 -5.85 -1.07
CA ASP A 44 -9.83 -5.14 -1.18
C ASP A 44 -9.60 -3.62 -1.11
N GLY A 45 -10.15 -2.90 -2.10
CA GLY A 45 -9.98 -1.47 -2.25
C GLY A 45 -10.63 -0.73 -1.09
N VAL A 46 -9.84 -0.05 -0.27
CA VAL A 46 -10.33 0.52 0.99
C VAL A 46 -10.79 1.97 0.89
N ALA A 47 -10.32 2.69 -0.12
CA ALA A 47 -10.68 4.06 -0.44
C ALA A 47 -10.88 4.22 -1.95
N THR A 48 -11.55 5.28 -2.36
CA THR A 48 -11.59 5.72 -3.77
C THR A 48 -10.27 6.40 -4.15
N LEU A 49 -9.95 6.46 -5.44
CA LEU A 49 -8.81 7.24 -5.92
C LEU A 49 -8.99 8.73 -5.62
N ALA A 50 -10.21 9.26 -5.67
CA ALA A 50 -10.47 10.65 -5.25
C ALA A 50 -9.99 10.94 -3.81
N GLU A 51 -10.22 10.00 -2.89
CA GLU A 51 -9.77 10.11 -1.50
C GLU A 51 -8.25 9.86 -1.37
N ALA A 52 -7.75 8.80 -2.02
CA ALA A 52 -6.36 8.37 -1.91
C ALA A 52 -5.36 9.38 -2.49
N LEU A 53 -5.78 10.12 -3.52
CA LEU A 53 -4.93 11.06 -4.25
C LEU A 53 -5.11 12.52 -3.76
N ALA A 54 -5.92 12.76 -2.73
CA ALA A 54 -6.21 14.12 -2.25
C ALA A 54 -4.96 14.91 -1.80
N GLY A 55 -3.87 14.21 -1.48
CA GLY A 55 -2.61 14.81 -1.01
C GLY A 55 -1.49 14.83 -2.05
N GLY A 56 -1.72 14.49 -3.33
CA GLY A 56 -0.64 14.47 -4.31
C GLY A 56 -1.04 14.28 -5.75
N ASP A 57 -0.17 14.70 -6.65
CA ASP A 57 -0.35 14.66 -8.11
C ASP A 57 0.57 13.64 -8.82
N HIS A 58 1.45 12.98 -8.07
CA HIS A 58 2.26 11.89 -8.59
C HIS A 58 2.42 10.81 -7.52
N GLY A 59 2.57 9.57 -7.98
CA GLY A 59 2.62 8.45 -7.06
C GLY A 59 2.39 7.10 -7.70
N LEU A 60 2.22 6.10 -6.86
CA LEU A 60 2.11 4.69 -7.27
C LEU A 60 1.29 3.88 -6.27
N GLY A 61 0.94 2.66 -6.66
CA GLY A 61 0.24 1.71 -5.80
C GLY A 61 -0.37 0.59 -6.63
N THR A 62 -1.54 0.13 -6.22
CA THR A 62 -2.35 -0.81 -6.98
C THR A 62 -3.83 -0.45 -6.87
N VAL A 63 -4.71 -1.25 -7.44
CA VAL A 63 -6.16 -1.06 -7.39
C VAL A 63 -6.83 -2.26 -6.74
N ASP A 64 -8.14 -2.17 -6.54
CA ASP A 64 -8.96 -3.24 -5.97
C ASP A 64 -8.60 -4.61 -6.59
N ARG A 65 -8.53 -5.63 -5.73
CA ARG A 65 -8.17 -7.01 -6.09
C ARG A 65 -6.74 -7.19 -6.62
N LEU A 66 -5.85 -6.20 -6.42
CA LEU A 66 -4.51 -6.21 -6.99
C LEU A 66 -4.54 -6.30 -8.53
N ASP A 67 -5.53 -5.66 -9.15
CA ASP A 67 -5.75 -5.69 -10.61
C ASP A 67 -4.78 -4.75 -11.34
N GLY A 68 -3.51 -5.13 -11.33
CA GLY A 68 -2.42 -4.40 -11.97
C GLY A 68 -1.86 -3.25 -11.14
N GLU A 69 -1.13 -2.37 -11.82
CA GLU A 69 -0.29 -1.36 -11.17
C GLU A 69 -0.91 0.03 -11.33
N LEU A 70 -1.04 0.78 -10.23
CA LEU A 70 -1.44 2.19 -10.26
C LEU A 70 -0.19 3.06 -10.51
N VAL A 71 -0.29 3.96 -11.48
CA VAL A 71 0.71 4.99 -11.78
C VAL A 71 0.01 6.33 -11.82
N VAL A 72 0.39 7.26 -10.96
CA VAL A 72 -0.22 8.59 -10.90
C VAL A 72 0.78 9.59 -11.46
N VAL A 73 0.38 10.28 -12.53
CA VAL A 73 1.24 11.27 -13.20
C VAL A 73 0.42 12.52 -13.48
N ASP A 74 0.88 13.66 -12.97
CA ASP A 74 0.28 14.98 -13.20
C ASP A 74 -1.22 15.02 -12.78
N GLY A 75 -1.55 14.34 -11.69
CA GLY A 75 -2.89 14.21 -11.12
C GLY A 75 -3.76 13.13 -11.77
N GLU A 76 -3.29 12.48 -12.83
CA GLU A 76 -4.04 11.47 -13.56
C GLU A 76 -3.65 10.06 -13.10
N PRO A 77 -4.62 9.25 -12.60
CA PRO A 77 -4.35 7.88 -12.21
C PRO A 77 -4.54 6.89 -13.36
N TRP A 78 -3.47 6.18 -13.69
CA TRP A 78 -3.44 5.15 -14.73
C TRP A 78 -3.30 3.76 -14.11
N ARG A 79 -4.10 2.81 -14.57
CA ARG A 79 -3.91 1.39 -14.28
C ARG A 79 -3.14 0.77 -15.42
N VAL A 80 -2.05 0.08 -15.13
CA VAL A 80 -1.40 -0.81 -16.10
C VAL A 80 -1.74 -2.25 -15.77
N ASP A 81 -2.53 -2.88 -16.64
CA ASP A 81 -3.01 -4.24 -16.44
C ASP A 81 -1.95 -5.32 -16.75
N TRP A 82 -2.32 -6.58 -16.59
CA TRP A 82 -1.46 -7.73 -16.87
C TRP A 82 -1.26 -8.03 -18.36
N HIS A 83 -1.87 -7.26 -19.27
CA HIS A 83 -1.52 -7.24 -20.69
C HIS A 83 -0.51 -6.14 -21.03
N GLY A 84 -0.12 -5.33 -20.05
CA GLY A 84 0.73 -4.15 -20.24
C GLY A 84 -0.04 -2.95 -20.80
N THR A 85 -1.37 -2.97 -20.78
CA THR A 85 -2.20 -1.87 -21.29
C THR A 85 -2.44 -0.85 -20.20
N ALA A 86 -2.15 0.42 -20.49
CA ALA A 86 -2.45 1.53 -19.60
C ALA A 86 -3.85 2.12 -19.88
N GLU A 87 -4.64 2.30 -18.83
CA GLU A 87 -5.97 2.89 -18.90
C GLU A 87 -6.15 3.96 -17.82
N LEU A 88 -6.71 5.11 -18.21
CA LEU A 88 -7.06 6.18 -17.28
C LEU A 88 -8.24 5.72 -16.42
N MET A 89 -8.07 5.81 -15.10
CA MET A 89 -9.09 5.41 -14.14
C MET A 89 -10.00 6.55 -13.75
N THR A 90 -11.22 6.18 -13.38
CA THR A 90 -12.20 7.12 -12.85
C THR A 90 -11.93 7.38 -11.36
N PRO A 91 -12.28 8.57 -10.83
CA PRO A 91 -12.05 8.92 -9.43
C PRO A 91 -12.72 7.98 -8.40
N ASP A 92 -13.79 7.28 -8.78
CA ASP A 92 -14.52 6.31 -7.95
C ASP A 92 -13.89 4.90 -7.94
N THR A 93 -12.88 4.65 -8.78
CA THR A 93 -12.11 3.40 -8.74
C THR A 93 -11.51 3.23 -7.34
N ARG A 94 -11.54 2.00 -6.83
CA ARG A 94 -11.10 1.71 -5.47
C ARG A 94 -9.67 1.20 -5.44
N THR A 95 -8.93 1.53 -4.38
CA THR A 95 -7.54 1.12 -4.19
C THR A 95 -7.29 0.62 -2.76
N PRO A 96 -6.55 -0.49 -2.58
CA PRO A 96 -6.18 -1.00 -1.26
C PRO A 96 -4.95 -0.30 -0.69
N PHE A 97 -4.12 0.30 -1.55
CA PHE A 97 -2.83 0.88 -1.20
C PHE A 97 -2.36 1.85 -2.29
N ALA A 98 -1.96 3.04 -1.86
CA ALA A 98 -1.40 4.07 -2.73
C ALA A 98 -0.42 4.94 -1.93
N ILE A 99 0.60 5.45 -2.61
CA ILE A 99 1.52 6.47 -2.09
C ILE A 99 1.53 7.62 -3.08
N VAL A 100 1.30 8.84 -2.61
CA VAL A 100 1.34 10.06 -3.41
C VAL A 100 2.05 11.20 -2.69
N SER A 101 2.53 12.18 -3.44
CA SER A 101 3.06 13.43 -2.91
C SER A 101 2.87 14.55 -3.94
N THR A 102 3.35 15.75 -3.62
CA THR A 102 3.67 16.84 -4.55
C THR A 102 5.18 17.00 -4.68
N LEU A 103 5.63 17.53 -5.82
CA LEU A 103 7.04 17.91 -6.03
C LEU A 103 7.11 19.42 -6.13
N ASP A 104 7.07 20.13 -4.99
CA ASP A 104 7.42 21.53 -4.95
C ASP A 104 8.95 21.68 -4.98
N SER A 105 9.43 22.53 -5.89
CA SER A 105 10.83 22.94 -5.97
C SER A 105 11.87 21.80 -5.85
N PRO A 106 11.75 20.69 -6.63
CA PRO A 106 12.58 19.51 -6.45
C PRO A 106 14.05 19.76 -6.80
N ILE A 107 14.94 19.00 -6.19
CA ILE A 107 16.34 18.90 -6.62
C ILE A 107 16.33 18.20 -7.98
N THR A 108 16.97 18.79 -8.99
CA THR A 108 16.98 18.21 -10.34
C THR A 108 18.39 17.88 -10.81
N ARG A 109 18.52 16.73 -11.51
CA ARG A 109 19.78 16.27 -12.09
C ARG A 109 19.51 15.64 -13.46
N ARG A 110 20.31 15.99 -14.46
CA ARG A 110 20.31 15.31 -15.76
C ARG A 110 21.13 14.04 -15.66
N LEU A 111 20.55 12.92 -16.07
CA LEU A 111 21.18 11.60 -16.08
C LEU A 111 21.38 11.12 -17.51
N GLN A 112 22.52 10.49 -17.77
CA GLN A 112 22.87 9.89 -19.05
C GLN A 112 23.65 8.61 -18.77
N ASP A 113 23.30 7.52 -19.47
CA ASP A 113 23.97 6.22 -19.33
C ASP A 113 23.99 5.70 -17.88
N VAL A 114 22.81 5.66 -17.26
CA VAL A 114 22.62 5.29 -15.84
C VAL A 114 21.69 4.08 -15.74
N ASP A 115 22.13 3.02 -15.09
CA ASP A 115 21.27 1.87 -14.74
C ASP A 115 20.50 2.09 -13.44
N LEU A 116 19.63 1.14 -13.08
CA LEU A 116 18.80 1.21 -11.88
C LEU A 116 19.63 1.26 -10.57
N ASP A 117 20.76 0.56 -10.49
CA ASP A 117 21.56 0.52 -9.27
C ASP A 117 22.34 1.83 -9.07
N GLN A 118 22.87 2.38 -10.15
CA GLN A 118 23.43 3.73 -10.17
C GLN A 118 22.37 4.79 -9.83
N LEU A 119 21.14 4.65 -10.35
CA LEU A 119 20.03 5.54 -10.00
C LEU A 119 19.74 5.52 -8.50
N LYS A 120 19.69 4.35 -7.87
CA LYS A 120 19.50 4.23 -6.41
C LYS A 120 20.57 5.01 -5.65
N ILE A 121 21.85 4.83 -6.02
CA ILE A 121 22.98 5.56 -5.39
C ILE A 121 22.81 7.07 -5.57
N ILE A 122 22.47 7.52 -6.78
CA ILE A 122 22.27 8.94 -7.08
C ILE A 122 21.13 9.53 -6.24
N VAL A 123 20.03 8.79 -6.05
CA VAL A 123 18.93 9.24 -5.18
C VAL A 123 19.39 9.35 -3.73
N GLU A 124 20.13 8.38 -3.19
CA GLU A 124 20.70 8.46 -1.84
C GLU A 124 21.62 9.69 -1.68
N GLU A 125 22.49 9.95 -2.66
CA GLU A 125 23.40 11.11 -2.67
C GLU A 125 22.66 12.45 -2.70
N LEU A 126 21.54 12.54 -3.44
CA LEU A 126 20.76 13.77 -3.55
C LEU A 126 19.94 14.07 -2.29
N VAL A 127 19.51 13.04 -1.58
CA VAL A 127 18.71 13.19 -0.35
C VAL A 127 19.61 13.61 0.82
N ASP A 128 20.82 13.05 0.93
CA ASP A 128 21.81 13.30 1.99
C ASP A 128 21.21 13.25 3.42
N ASP A 129 20.19 12.41 3.60
CA ASP A 129 19.50 12.15 4.86
C ASP A 129 18.91 10.75 4.82
N ALA A 130 19.62 9.78 5.42
CA ALA A 130 19.24 8.38 5.37
C ALA A 130 17.83 8.10 5.95
N GLY A 131 17.30 8.98 6.82
CA GLY A 131 15.97 8.85 7.42
C GLY A 131 14.87 9.62 6.69
N ALA A 132 15.19 10.39 5.65
CA ALA A 132 14.19 11.09 4.85
C ALA A 132 13.59 10.18 3.76
N ILE A 133 12.39 10.55 3.31
CA ILE A 133 11.72 9.92 2.18
C ILE A 133 11.99 10.77 0.95
N ALA A 134 12.37 10.12 -0.14
CA ALA A 134 12.54 10.79 -1.41
C ALA A 134 11.30 10.52 -2.27
N SER A 135 10.63 11.57 -2.74
CA SER A 135 9.76 11.43 -3.90
C SER A 135 10.59 11.59 -5.17
N VAL A 136 10.38 10.72 -6.16
CA VAL A 136 11.20 10.62 -7.35
C VAL A 136 10.32 10.73 -8.59
N ARG A 137 10.69 11.62 -9.51
CA ARG A 137 10.22 11.65 -10.90
C ARG A 137 11.41 11.58 -11.84
N LEU A 138 11.46 10.57 -12.69
CA LEU A 138 12.48 10.35 -13.70
C LEU A 138 11.85 10.33 -15.09
N GLU A 139 12.09 11.38 -15.88
CA GLU A 139 11.41 11.59 -17.15
C GLU A 139 12.41 11.73 -18.31
N GLY A 140 12.22 10.96 -19.37
CA GLY A 140 13.07 11.03 -20.55
C GLY A 140 13.04 9.76 -21.39
N SER A 141 14.23 9.35 -21.82
CA SER A 141 14.43 8.20 -22.71
C SER A 141 15.31 7.15 -22.08
N PHE A 142 14.92 5.90 -22.30
CA PHE A 142 15.53 4.72 -21.73
C PHE A 142 15.87 3.78 -22.87
N SER A 143 17.09 3.24 -22.87
CA SER A 143 17.50 2.27 -23.88
C SER A 143 16.82 0.92 -23.66
N ARG A 144 16.52 0.59 -22.40
CA ARG A 144 15.87 -0.64 -21.97
C ARG A 144 15.08 -0.38 -20.69
N VAL A 145 13.89 -0.92 -20.62
CA VAL A 145 13.05 -0.97 -19.41
C VAL A 145 12.47 -2.37 -19.30
N LEU A 146 12.51 -2.95 -18.10
CA LEU A 146 11.74 -4.14 -17.74
C LEU A 146 10.74 -3.74 -16.67
N VAL A 147 9.45 -3.88 -16.98
CA VAL A 147 8.36 -3.61 -16.05
C VAL A 147 7.51 -4.85 -15.88
N ARG A 148 6.73 -4.88 -14.81
CA ARG A 148 5.77 -5.94 -14.53
C ARG A 148 4.41 -5.39 -14.16
N SER A 149 3.41 -6.24 -14.29
CA SER A 149 2.10 -6.10 -13.67
C SER A 149 1.61 -7.47 -13.19
N VAL A 150 0.45 -7.50 -12.57
CA VAL A 150 -0.15 -8.70 -11.96
C VAL A 150 -1.61 -8.82 -12.35
N LYS A 151 -2.10 -10.06 -12.44
CA LYS A 151 -3.51 -10.35 -12.73
C LYS A 151 -4.40 -10.01 -11.53
N PRO A 152 -5.69 -9.65 -11.76
CA PRO A 152 -6.64 -9.49 -10.68
C PRO A 152 -6.76 -10.79 -9.89
N GLN A 153 -6.85 -10.66 -8.57
CA GLN A 153 -6.97 -11.79 -7.64
C GLN A 153 -8.43 -11.99 -7.25
N ASP A 154 -8.78 -13.22 -6.86
CA ASP A 154 -10.09 -13.55 -6.29
C ASP A 154 -9.92 -13.97 -4.83
N PRO A 155 -10.86 -13.62 -3.93
CA PRO A 155 -10.88 -14.19 -2.60
C PRO A 155 -11.02 -15.72 -2.65
N PRO A 156 -10.32 -16.47 -1.80
CA PRO A 156 -9.43 -15.97 -0.76
C PRO A 156 -8.05 -15.53 -1.31
N TYR A 157 -7.59 -14.34 -0.91
CA TYR A 157 -6.39 -13.75 -1.47
C TYR A 157 -5.12 -14.43 -0.96
N ARG A 158 -4.22 -14.77 -1.88
CA ARG A 158 -2.86 -15.20 -1.54
C ARG A 158 -2.02 -14.03 -1.06
N THR A 159 -0.88 -14.32 -0.43
CA THR A 159 0.09 -13.26 -0.10
C THR A 159 0.65 -12.63 -1.37
N TYR A 160 1.09 -11.38 -1.27
CA TYR A 160 1.68 -10.66 -2.40
C TYR A 160 2.87 -11.43 -3.01
N ALA A 161 3.70 -12.06 -2.19
CA ALA A 161 4.84 -12.85 -2.65
C ALA A 161 4.41 -14.08 -3.47
N GLU A 162 3.35 -14.78 -3.05
CA GLU A 162 2.80 -15.92 -3.81
C GLU A 162 2.18 -15.49 -5.14
N VAL A 163 1.51 -14.34 -5.16
CA VAL A 163 0.97 -13.75 -6.39
C VAL A 163 2.12 -13.39 -7.35
N CYS A 164 3.13 -12.65 -6.89
CA CYS A 164 4.27 -12.29 -7.73
C CYS A 164 5.00 -13.53 -8.27
N ALA A 165 5.09 -14.62 -7.49
CA ALA A 165 5.76 -15.83 -7.93
C ALA A 165 5.03 -16.61 -9.05
N SER A 166 3.72 -16.40 -9.24
CA SER A 166 2.90 -17.23 -10.13
C SER A 166 2.10 -16.47 -11.18
N ASP A 167 1.75 -15.21 -10.90
CA ASP A 167 0.80 -14.43 -11.69
C ASP A 167 1.39 -13.13 -12.24
N GLU A 168 2.61 -12.76 -11.82
CA GLU A 168 3.27 -11.60 -12.42
C GLU A 168 3.56 -11.85 -13.89
N VAL A 169 3.42 -10.81 -14.69
CA VAL A 169 3.83 -10.84 -16.08
C VAL A 169 4.75 -9.65 -16.34
N ARG A 170 5.83 -9.91 -17.06
CA ARG A 170 6.91 -8.94 -17.30
C ARG A 170 7.04 -8.65 -18.79
N TRP A 171 7.32 -7.40 -19.14
CA TRP A 171 7.58 -6.97 -20.51
C TRP A 171 8.79 -6.07 -20.57
N GLU A 172 9.55 -6.28 -21.64
CA GLU A 172 10.73 -5.52 -21.96
C GLU A 172 10.40 -4.52 -23.06
N HIS A 173 10.79 -3.26 -22.84
CA HIS A 173 10.66 -2.17 -23.80
C HIS A 173 12.05 -1.69 -24.22
N ILE A 174 12.34 -1.76 -25.52
CA ILE A 174 13.60 -1.34 -26.14
C ILE A 174 13.25 -0.62 -27.46
N PRO A 175 13.27 0.73 -27.52
CA PRO A 175 13.46 1.69 -26.43
C PRO A 175 12.16 1.95 -25.62
N PHE A 176 12.27 2.75 -24.55
CA PHE A 176 11.13 3.28 -23.81
C PHE A 176 11.26 4.81 -23.67
N TYR A 177 10.18 5.54 -23.91
CA TYR A 177 10.09 6.99 -23.74
C TYR A 177 8.94 7.27 -22.78
N GLY A 178 9.21 7.98 -21.70
CA GLY A 178 8.16 8.20 -20.71
C GLY A 178 8.71 8.67 -19.38
N VAL A 179 7.94 8.34 -18.35
CA VAL A 179 8.19 8.81 -16.99
C VAL A 179 8.09 7.65 -16.02
N PHE A 180 9.00 7.63 -15.06
CA PHE A 180 8.89 6.83 -13.84
C PHE A 180 8.64 7.76 -12.66
N VAL A 181 7.70 7.39 -11.82
CA VAL A 181 7.38 8.06 -10.56
C VAL A 181 7.48 7.06 -9.42
N GLY A 182 7.80 7.54 -8.23
CA GLY A 182 7.78 6.70 -7.05
C GLY A 182 8.54 7.28 -5.88
N PHE A 183 8.96 6.40 -4.97
CA PHE A 183 9.45 6.81 -3.67
C PHE A 183 10.63 5.98 -3.23
N ARG A 184 11.58 6.61 -2.53
CA ARG A 184 12.57 5.93 -1.70
C ARG A 184 12.17 6.11 -0.26
N PHE A 185 11.81 5.01 0.41
CA PHE A 185 11.61 5.00 1.85
C PHE A 185 12.89 4.55 2.57
N PRO A 186 13.19 5.13 3.75
CA PRO A 186 14.24 4.61 4.62
C PRO A 186 13.88 3.21 5.13
N GLU A 187 14.86 2.52 5.71
CA GLU A 187 14.57 1.33 6.51
C GLU A 187 13.77 1.75 7.76
N LEU A 188 12.46 1.50 7.70
CA LEU A 188 11.53 1.67 8.82
C LEU A 188 11.23 0.30 9.45
N GLU A 189 10.49 0.31 10.56
CA GLU A 189 9.93 -0.90 11.14
C GLU A 189 9.21 -1.75 10.06
N PRO A 190 9.50 -3.07 9.99
CA PRO A 190 8.97 -3.92 8.94
C PRO A 190 7.44 -3.84 8.84
N GLY A 191 6.95 -3.49 7.64
CA GLY A 191 5.52 -3.51 7.34
C GLY A 191 4.79 -2.17 7.43
N VAL A 192 5.47 -1.08 7.80
CA VAL A 192 4.91 0.28 7.70
C VAL A 192 4.94 0.75 6.24
N ALA A 193 6.11 0.69 5.61
CA ALA A 193 6.35 1.01 4.21
C ALA A 193 7.25 -0.05 3.57
N ILE A 194 7.47 0.04 2.26
CA ILE A 194 8.43 -0.78 1.52
C ILE A 194 9.73 0.02 1.41
N ALA A 195 10.77 -0.41 2.10
CA ALA A 195 12.06 0.27 2.11
C ALA A 195 12.76 0.22 0.74
N GLY A 196 13.58 1.23 0.45
CA GLY A 196 14.30 1.35 -0.81
C GLY A 196 13.50 2.07 -1.89
N LEU A 197 14.09 2.16 -3.08
CA LEU A 197 13.50 2.84 -4.23
C LEU A 197 12.48 1.95 -4.93
N HIS A 198 11.22 2.39 -4.95
CA HIS A 198 10.10 1.77 -5.62
C HIS A 198 9.60 2.72 -6.71
N LEU A 199 9.61 2.28 -7.97
CA LEU A 199 9.20 3.07 -9.12
C LEU A 199 8.13 2.36 -9.95
N HIS A 200 7.13 3.11 -10.39
CA HIS A 200 6.20 2.70 -11.45
C HIS A 200 6.41 3.62 -12.67
N GLY A 201 6.19 3.09 -13.87
CA GLY A 201 6.44 3.79 -15.12
C GLY A 201 5.24 3.83 -16.05
N LEU A 202 5.19 4.87 -16.88
CA LEU A 202 4.18 5.06 -17.93
C LEU A 202 4.87 5.67 -19.16
N ASP A 203 4.60 5.12 -20.33
CA ASP A 203 5.15 5.66 -21.58
C ASP A 203 4.51 7.01 -21.92
N ASN A 204 5.15 7.74 -22.84
CA ASN A 204 4.71 9.07 -23.25
C ASN A 204 3.39 9.07 -24.02
N LEU A 205 3.00 7.94 -24.63
CA LEU A 205 1.71 7.78 -25.29
C LEU A 205 0.59 7.34 -24.34
N ARG A 206 0.91 7.06 -23.07
CA ARG A 206 -0.03 6.56 -22.05
C ARG A 206 -0.72 5.26 -22.49
N THR A 207 0.04 4.37 -23.12
CA THR A 207 -0.42 3.07 -23.63
C THR A 207 0.13 1.87 -22.87
N THR A 208 1.29 2.01 -22.21
CA THR A 208 1.97 0.91 -21.51
C THR A 208 2.84 1.37 -20.35
N GLY A 209 3.17 0.46 -19.44
CA GLY A 209 3.99 0.77 -18.27
C GLY A 209 4.04 -0.36 -17.24
N GLY A 210 4.05 0.02 -15.96
CA GLY A 210 3.91 -0.91 -14.83
C GLY A 210 4.95 -0.68 -13.74
N HIS A 211 5.08 -1.64 -12.83
CA HIS A 211 6.08 -1.63 -11.77
C HIS A 211 7.47 -1.86 -12.36
N ASN A 212 8.43 -0.97 -12.05
CA ASN A 212 9.79 -1.09 -12.55
C ASN A 212 10.52 -2.27 -11.90
N TYR A 213 11.11 -3.11 -12.74
CA TYR A 213 12.01 -4.17 -12.32
C TYR A 213 13.47 -3.83 -12.67
N GLU A 214 13.70 -3.36 -13.89
CA GLU A 214 14.99 -2.85 -14.37
C GLU A 214 14.77 -1.63 -15.27
N LEU A 215 15.74 -0.74 -15.34
CA LEU A 215 15.80 0.32 -16.34
C LEU A 215 17.25 0.67 -16.67
N HIS A 216 17.44 1.23 -17.86
CA HIS A 216 18.68 1.86 -18.28
C HIS A 216 18.36 3.21 -18.93
N VAL A 217 18.69 4.29 -18.23
CA VAL A 217 18.53 5.66 -18.69
C VAL A 217 19.51 5.91 -19.83
N ARG A 218 18.98 6.26 -21.00
CA ARG A 218 19.79 6.82 -22.07
C ARG A 218 20.05 8.30 -21.79
N ASP A 219 18.97 9.03 -21.51
CA ASP A 219 19.00 10.44 -21.20
C ASP A 219 17.66 10.83 -20.54
N ALA A 220 17.70 11.31 -19.29
CA ALA A 220 16.49 11.68 -18.53
C ALA A 220 16.76 12.77 -17.48
N LYS A 221 15.72 13.53 -17.14
CA LYS A 221 15.71 14.44 -16.00
C LYS A 221 15.20 13.70 -14.76
N LEU A 222 16.05 13.58 -13.75
CA LEU A 222 15.67 13.18 -12.40
C LEU A 222 15.24 14.43 -11.63
N SER A 223 14.09 14.35 -10.95
CA SER A 223 13.59 15.34 -9.99
C SER A 223 13.31 14.63 -8.68
N VAL A 224 13.84 15.14 -7.58
CA VAL A 224 13.75 14.55 -6.24
C VAL A 224 13.20 15.58 -5.25
N GLY A 225 12.07 15.25 -4.63
CA GLY A 225 11.55 15.96 -3.45
C GLY A 225 11.96 15.22 -2.19
N VAL A 226 12.32 15.96 -1.13
CA VAL A 226 12.76 15.37 0.14
C VAL A 226 11.74 15.69 1.22
N SER A 227 11.08 14.65 1.72
CA SER A 227 10.09 14.77 2.78
C SER A 227 10.56 14.09 4.06
N ARG A 228 10.19 14.67 5.19
CA ARG A 228 10.39 14.09 6.53
C ARG A 228 9.07 13.72 7.19
N ASP A 229 7.96 13.98 6.52
CA ASP A 229 6.62 13.78 7.03
C ASP A 229 5.91 12.72 6.18
N VAL A 230 5.23 11.80 6.88
CA VAL A 230 4.29 10.86 6.26
C VAL A 230 2.93 11.06 6.90
N VAL A 231 1.93 11.30 6.05
CA VAL A 231 0.53 11.28 6.44
C VAL A 231 -0.05 9.93 6.05
N MET A 232 -0.29 9.08 7.04
CA MET A 232 -0.92 7.78 6.82
C MET A 232 -2.45 7.90 6.89
N HIS A 233 -3.11 7.59 5.78
CA HIS A 233 -4.55 7.43 5.69
C HIS A 233 -4.89 5.97 5.98
N LEU A 234 -5.42 5.72 7.19
CA LEU A 234 -5.88 4.39 7.58
C LEU A 234 -7.42 4.37 7.51
N PRO A 235 -8.03 3.35 6.88
CA PRO A 235 -9.46 3.10 7.02
C PRO A 235 -9.86 3.02 8.50
N ASP A 236 -11.09 3.43 8.83
CA ASP A 236 -11.61 3.52 10.22
C ASP A 236 -11.32 2.29 11.11
N LYS A 237 -11.23 1.10 10.51
CA LYS A 237 -10.91 -0.15 11.21
C LYS A 237 -9.42 -0.51 11.19
N SER A 238 -8.65 -0.14 10.17
CA SER A 238 -7.22 -0.43 10.08
C SER A 238 -6.40 0.20 11.20
N MET A 239 -6.81 1.36 11.70
CA MET A 239 -6.17 2.02 12.85
C MET A 239 -6.33 1.21 14.15
N MET A 240 -7.51 0.62 14.39
CA MET A 240 -7.73 -0.29 15.53
C MET A 240 -6.97 -1.61 15.36
N ASP A 241 -6.84 -2.12 14.13
CA ASP A 241 -6.04 -3.31 13.84
C ASP A 241 -4.55 -3.09 14.10
N LEU A 242 -4.07 -1.89 13.80
CA LEU A 242 -2.70 -1.47 14.04
C LEU A 242 -2.42 -1.24 15.53
N LEU A 243 -3.35 -0.63 16.26
CA LEU A 243 -3.17 -0.15 17.63
C LEU A 243 -3.39 -1.21 18.72
N GLU A 244 -4.36 -2.09 18.53
CA GLU A 244 -4.84 -2.95 19.62
C GLU A 244 -4.66 -4.44 19.37
N THR A 245 -4.49 -4.89 18.11
CA THR A 245 -4.56 -6.30 17.78
C THR A 245 -3.31 -7.05 18.27
N PRO A 246 -3.41 -7.89 19.32
CA PRO A 246 -2.28 -8.66 19.81
C PRO A 246 -1.71 -9.57 18.70
N PRO A 247 -0.40 -9.91 18.72
CA PRO A 247 0.21 -10.76 17.69
C PRO A 247 -0.57 -12.06 17.41
N MET A 248 -1.17 -12.66 18.44
CA MET A 248 -2.01 -13.85 18.33
C MET A 248 -3.32 -13.61 17.57
N ILE A 249 -3.93 -12.44 17.71
CA ILE A 249 -5.13 -12.07 16.95
C ILE A 249 -4.76 -11.78 15.49
N ARG A 250 -3.62 -11.11 15.25
CA ARG A 250 -3.12 -10.87 13.89
C ARG A 250 -2.94 -12.18 13.11
N ALA A 251 -2.53 -13.26 13.76
CA ALA A 251 -2.44 -14.57 13.12
C ALA A 251 -3.81 -15.07 12.62
N THR A 252 -4.86 -14.87 13.41
CA THR A 252 -6.25 -15.23 13.03
C THR A 252 -6.76 -14.33 11.92
N GLN A 253 -6.49 -13.04 12.01
CA GLN A 253 -6.87 -12.08 10.99
C GLN A 253 -6.18 -12.37 9.65
N ARG A 254 -4.87 -12.65 9.68
CA ARG A 254 -4.10 -13.09 8.51
C ARG A 254 -4.66 -14.38 7.93
N ALA A 255 -4.99 -15.36 8.77
CA ALA A 255 -5.60 -16.59 8.30
C ALA A 255 -6.91 -16.33 7.55
N LEU A 256 -7.79 -15.50 8.11
CA LEU A 256 -9.08 -15.14 7.53
C LEU A 256 -8.98 -14.27 6.27
N LEU A 257 -8.02 -13.36 6.19
CA LEU A 257 -7.70 -12.62 4.97
C LEU A 257 -7.19 -13.57 3.88
N ARG A 258 -6.24 -14.45 4.25
CA ARG A 258 -5.54 -15.34 3.31
C ARG A 258 -6.38 -16.48 2.77
N ARG A 259 -7.29 -17.01 3.60
CA ARG A 259 -8.09 -18.22 3.30
C ARG A 259 -9.57 -17.93 3.15
N GLY A 260 -9.97 -16.66 3.33
CA GLY A 260 -11.36 -16.24 3.21
C GLY A 260 -12.21 -16.78 4.35
N PRO A 261 -13.53 -16.89 4.16
CA PRO A 261 -14.42 -17.33 5.22
C PRO A 261 -14.08 -18.73 5.73
N MET A 262 -13.81 -18.88 7.03
CA MET A 262 -13.46 -20.17 7.64
C MET A 262 -14.32 -20.50 8.85
N THR A 263 -14.52 -21.79 9.15
CA THR A 263 -15.11 -22.27 10.41
C THR A 263 -14.09 -22.19 11.58
N LEU A 264 -14.56 -22.35 12.83
CA LEU A 264 -13.67 -22.38 13.99
C LEU A 264 -12.67 -23.53 13.90
N GLN A 265 -13.11 -24.69 13.44
CA GLN A 265 -12.27 -25.87 13.26
C GLN A 265 -11.17 -25.61 12.21
N GLU A 266 -11.51 -24.98 11.08
CA GLU A 266 -10.55 -24.61 10.04
C GLU A 266 -9.51 -23.59 10.55
N ILE A 267 -9.94 -22.59 11.33
CA ILE A 267 -9.04 -21.61 11.96
C ILE A 267 -8.11 -22.29 12.96
N ALA A 268 -8.66 -23.11 13.85
CA ALA A 268 -7.93 -23.82 14.89
C ALA A 268 -6.87 -24.74 14.29
N GLY A 269 -7.25 -25.53 13.29
CA GLY A 269 -6.34 -26.42 12.57
C GLY A 269 -5.24 -25.67 11.83
N HIS A 270 -5.55 -24.53 11.19
CA HIS A 270 -4.55 -23.76 10.45
C HIS A 270 -3.52 -23.07 11.35
N LEU A 271 -3.96 -22.57 12.50
CA LEU A 271 -3.10 -21.86 13.44
C LEU A 271 -2.43 -22.79 14.47
N GLU A 272 -2.70 -24.09 14.40
CA GLU A 272 -2.25 -25.10 15.37
C GLU A 272 -2.64 -24.72 16.82
N ILE A 273 -3.88 -24.24 17.01
CA ILE A 273 -4.44 -23.85 18.30
C ILE A 273 -5.71 -24.65 18.62
N SER A 274 -6.20 -24.54 19.85
CA SER A 274 -7.50 -25.14 20.23
C SER A 274 -8.68 -24.36 19.62
N GLU A 275 -9.81 -25.03 19.36
CA GLU A 275 -11.04 -24.35 18.92
C GLU A 275 -11.55 -23.32 19.93
N SER A 276 -11.34 -23.56 21.24
CA SER A 276 -11.65 -22.57 22.28
C SER A 276 -10.80 -21.31 22.15
N GLU A 277 -9.54 -21.46 21.77
CA GLU A 277 -8.66 -20.31 21.54
C GLU A 277 -9.04 -19.60 20.24
N ALA A 278 -9.29 -20.33 19.15
CA ALA A 278 -9.81 -19.76 17.91
C ALA A 278 -11.10 -18.95 18.15
N LEU A 279 -12.03 -19.47 18.97
CA LEU A 279 -13.26 -18.78 19.34
C LEU A 279 -12.98 -17.51 20.15
N SER A 280 -12.06 -17.55 21.11
CA SER A 280 -11.64 -16.36 21.85
C SER A 280 -11.10 -15.27 20.92
N ARG A 281 -10.29 -15.65 19.93
CA ARG A 281 -9.71 -14.73 18.95
C ARG A 281 -10.77 -14.17 17.98
N ILE A 282 -11.72 -15.01 17.54
CA ILE A 282 -12.89 -14.61 16.75
C ILE A 282 -13.76 -13.64 17.53
N ASN A 283 -14.10 -13.93 18.78
CA ASN A 283 -14.89 -13.03 19.62
C ASN A 283 -14.20 -11.67 19.80
N TRP A 284 -12.88 -11.67 20.02
CA TRP A 284 -12.11 -10.42 20.11
C TRP A 284 -12.25 -9.55 18.86
N LEU A 285 -12.18 -10.18 17.67
CA LEU A 285 -12.36 -9.50 16.39
C LEU A 285 -13.82 -9.05 16.20
N GLY A 286 -14.78 -9.88 16.60
CA GLY A 286 -16.22 -9.62 16.49
C GLY A 286 -16.67 -8.45 17.36
N ASP A 287 -16.20 -8.38 18.61
CA ASP A 287 -16.48 -7.30 19.57
C ASP A 287 -16.01 -5.93 19.05
N ARG A 288 -15.05 -5.90 18.13
CA ARG A 288 -14.51 -4.70 17.48
C ARG A 288 -15.00 -4.51 16.05
N GLY A 289 -15.89 -5.38 15.57
CA GLY A 289 -16.49 -5.31 14.25
C GLY A 289 -15.54 -5.63 13.10
N PHE A 290 -14.42 -6.31 13.36
CA PHE A 290 -13.44 -6.72 12.35
C PHE A 290 -13.83 -7.93 11.53
N ILE A 291 -14.83 -8.67 12.00
CA ILE A 291 -15.30 -9.87 11.31
C ILE A 291 -16.81 -9.85 11.14
N GLN A 292 -17.24 -10.52 10.09
CA GLN A 292 -18.64 -10.85 9.86
C GLN A 292 -18.80 -12.36 9.95
N GLU A 293 -19.79 -12.80 10.73
CA GLU A 293 -20.28 -14.18 10.68
C GLU A 293 -21.19 -14.33 9.46
N LEU A 294 -20.88 -15.32 8.62
CA LEU A 294 -21.67 -15.73 7.48
C LEU A 294 -22.47 -16.97 7.89
N ALA A 295 -23.80 -16.89 7.75
CA ALA A 295 -24.67 -18.03 7.98
C ALA A 295 -24.30 -19.18 7.03
N GLY A 296 -24.10 -20.38 7.58
CA GLY A 296 -23.80 -21.57 6.81
C GLY A 296 -25.00 -22.04 6.00
N GLY A 297 -24.93 -21.91 4.67
CA GLY A 297 -25.79 -22.61 3.72
C GLY A 297 -26.73 -21.72 2.88
N ILE A 298 -26.87 -22.08 1.59
CA ILE A 298 -27.94 -21.58 0.72
C ILE A 298 -29.27 -22.13 1.27
N GLY A 299 -30.17 -21.27 1.76
CA GLY A 299 -31.53 -21.67 2.11
C GLY A 299 -31.77 -22.19 3.54
N GLY A 300 -30.98 -21.76 4.54
CA GLY A 300 -31.34 -21.94 5.95
C GLY A 300 -31.20 -23.35 6.52
N LEU A 301 -30.43 -24.24 5.86
CA LEU A 301 -30.10 -25.56 6.38
C LEU A 301 -28.68 -25.60 6.95
N GLY A 302 -28.57 -25.35 8.27
CA GLY A 302 -27.63 -25.99 9.21
C GLY A 302 -26.15 -26.17 8.83
N GLY A 303 -25.50 -25.22 8.16
CA GLY A 303 -24.04 -25.22 8.02
C GLY A 303 -23.35 -24.62 9.23
N GLU A 304 -22.12 -25.07 9.54
CA GLU A 304 -21.29 -24.41 10.56
C GLU A 304 -21.03 -22.94 10.18
N PRO A 305 -21.08 -22.01 11.16
CA PRO A 305 -20.78 -20.60 10.91
C PRO A 305 -19.37 -20.43 10.35
N ARG A 306 -19.23 -19.50 9.39
CA ARG A 306 -17.94 -19.11 8.82
C ARG A 306 -17.69 -17.64 9.08
N TRP A 307 -16.49 -17.28 9.48
CA TRP A 307 -16.12 -15.88 9.75
C TRP A 307 -15.25 -15.34 8.63
N ARG A 308 -15.45 -14.08 8.23
CA ARG A 308 -14.63 -13.34 7.26
C ARG A 308 -14.18 -12.02 7.85
N ILE A 309 -12.97 -11.53 7.54
CA ILE A 309 -12.56 -10.16 7.89
C ILE A 309 -13.40 -9.15 7.11
N ASN A 310 -13.91 -8.15 7.82
CA ASN A 310 -14.61 -7.03 7.25
C ASN A 310 -13.78 -5.74 7.41
N LEU A 311 -13.04 -5.37 6.36
CA LEU A 311 -12.29 -4.10 6.29
C LEU A 311 -13.21 -2.90 5.96
N HIS A 312 -14.50 -3.13 5.71
CA HIS A 312 -15.47 -2.11 5.31
C HIS A 312 -16.70 -2.01 6.21
N THR A 313 -16.96 -0.84 6.79
CA THR A 313 -18.35 -0.46 7.08
C THR A 313 -18.53 1.04 6.94
N GLN A 314 -19.42 1.46 6.04
CA GLN A 314 -20.21 2.66 6.28
C GLN A 314 -21.12 2.40 7.50
N GLY A 315 -21.12 3.31 8.47
CA GLY A 315 -22.19 3.39 9.48
C GLY A 315 -22.11 2.46 10.70
N ALA A 316 -20.92 2.05 11.14
CA ALA A 316 -20.80 1.44 12.47
C ALA A 316 -21.02 2.52 13.56
N LYS A 317 -22.07 2.36 14.37
CA LYS A 317 -22.29 3.21 15.55
C LYS A 317 -21.04 3.17 16.43
N THR A 318 -20.39 4.32 16.60
CA THR A 318 -19.32 4.50 17.58
C THR A 318 -19.82 4.04 18.94
N THR A 319 -19.27 2.94 19.45
CA THR A 319 -19.54 2.47 20.81
C THR A 319 -19.14 3.57 21.80
N PRO A 320 -19.81 3.76 22.95
CA PRO A 320 -19.55 4.91 23.84
C PRO A 320 -18.09 5.05 24.31
N LYS A 321 -17.31 3.96 24.33
CA LYS A 321 -15.86 3.99 24.57
C LYS A 321 -15.06 4.66 23.45
N ILE A 322 -15.50 4.54 22.19
CA ILE A 322 -14.85 5.11 21.00
C ILE A 322 -14.99 6.63 20.97
N ALA A 323 -16.19 7.14 21.32
CA ALA A 323 -16.43 8.58 21.44
C ALA A 323 -15.63 9.23 22.59
N ALA A 324 -15.29 8.48 23.63
CA ALA A 324 -14.51 9.00 24.76
C ALA A 324 -13.02 9.16 24.42
N LEU A 325 -12.44 8.23 23.66
CA LEU A 325 -11.02 8.26 23.26
C LEU A 325 -10.71 9.32 22.21
N LEU A 326 -11.61 9.50 21.23
CA LEU A 326 -11.47 10.51 20.18
C LEU A 326 -11.64 11.95 20.69
N ASN A 327 -12.29 12.15 21.84
CA ASN A 327 -12.44 13.47 22.46
C ASN A 327 -11.27 13.85 23.40
N THR A 328 -10.29 12.96 23.56
CA THR A 328 -9.10 13.17 24.41
C THR A 328 -7.78 13.23 23.64
N LEU A 329 -7.83 13.11 22.31
CA LEU A 329 -6.75 13.43 21.37
C LEU A 329 -7.04 14.77 20.72
#